data_AF-A0A7Y2DE68-F1
#
_entry.id   AF-A0A7Y2DE68-F1
#
_cell.length_a   1.000
_cell.length_b   1.000
_cell.length_c   1.000
_cell.angle_alpha   90.00
_cell.angle_beta   90.00
_cell.angle_gamma   90.00
#
_symmetry.space_group_name_H-M   'P 1'
#
loop_
_entity.id
_entity.type
_entity.pdbx_description
1 polymer ?
#
loop_
_entity_poly.entity_id
_entity_poly.type
_entity_poly.pdbx_seq_one_letter_code
_entity_poly.pdbx_strand_id
1 'polypeptide(L)' 'SNTLAATILAGTCAKADAYATAFMAMDLADALKLLTSQRELEAYLIYLDENGETQEYMTQGFKELVIEN' A
#
# COMPACT_ATOMS: atom_id res chain seq x y z
N SER A 1 -5.97 6.26 -11.10
CA SER A 1 -5.46 5.94 -9.76
C SER A 1 -6.03 6.94 -8.77
N ASN A 2 -6.77 6.44 -7.79
CA ASN A 2 -7.30 7.24 -6.67
C ASN A 2 -6.36 7.19 -5.45
N THR A 3 -5.17 6.60 -5.60
CA THR A 3 -4.16 6.47 -4.56
C THR A 3 -3.50 7.82 -4.31
N LEU A 4 -3.61 8.32 -3.08
CA LEU A 4 -3.00 9.56 -2.62
C LEU A 4 -1.58 9.33 -2.12
N ALA A 5 -1.35 8.21 -1.44
CA ALA A 5 -0.03 7.82 -0.95
C ALA A 5 0.12 6.30 -0.95
N ALA A 6 1.34 5.84 -1.22
CA ALA A 6 1.72 4.43 -1.14
C ALA A 6 3.06 4.29 -0.42
N THR A 7 3.04 3.65 0.74
CA THR A 7 4.22 3.33 1.54
C THR A 7 4.43 1.83 1.54
N ILE A 8 5.58 1.37 1.05
CA ILE A 8 5.89 -0.06 0.91
C ILE A 8 7.11 -0.42 1.74
N LEU A 9 6.97 -1.49 2.52
CA LEU A 9 8.06 -2.16 3.20
C LEU A 9 8.37 -3.47 2.47
N ALA A 10 9.62 -3.60 2.07
CA ALA A 10 10.15 -4.76 1.40
C ALA A 10 11.59 -5.02 1.87
N GLY A 11 12.09 -6.24 1.65
CA GLY A 11 13.45 -6.60 2.04
C GLY A 11 14.57 -5.79 1.36
N THR A 12 14.27 -5.03 0.30
CA THR A 12 15.22 -4.11 -0.32
C THR A 12 14.55 -2.81 -0.73
N CYS A 13 15.31 -1.71 -0.69
CA CYS A 13 14.85 -0.38 -1.14
C CYS A 13 14.36 -0.41 -2.60
N ALA A 14 15.10 -1.08 -3.49
CA ALA A 14 14.73 -1.18 -4.91
C ALA A 14 13.37 -1.88 -5.13
N LYS A 15 13.05 -2.92 -4.33
CA LYS A 15 11.74 -3.57 -4.39
C LYS A 15 10.65 -2.61 -3.88
N ALA A 16 10.88 -1.95 -2.73
CA ALA A 16 9.93 -1.01 -2.16
C ALA A 16 9.60 0.14 -3.14
N ASP A 17 10.60 0.74 -3.76
CA ASP A 17 10.46 1.84 -4.72
C ASP A 17 9.71 1.42 -6.00
N ALA A 18 10.05 0.23 -6.53
CA ALA A 18 9.36 -0.33 -7.69
C ALA A 18 7.87 -0.59 -7.41
N TYR A 19 7.54 -1.18 -6.25
CA TYR A 19 6.14 -1.43 -5.87
C TYR A 19 5.38 -0.15 -5.54
N ALA A 20 6.01 0.82 -4.85
CA ALA A 20 5.38 2.10 -4.57
C ALA A 20 5.02 2.83 -5.87
N THR A 21 5.96 2.89 -6.82
CA THR A 21 5.73 3.45 -8.16
C THR A 21 4.63 2.71 -8.90
N ALA A 22 4.67 1.38 -8.90
CA ALA A 22 3.67 0.55 -9.57
C ALA A 22 2.27 0.76 -8.98
N PHE A 23 2.13 0.81 -7.65
CA PHE A 23 0.85 0.97 -6.96
C PHE A 23 0.24 2.36 -7.13
N MET A 24 1.08 3.40 -7.29
CA MET A 24 0.60 4.72 -7.66
C MET A 24 0.10 4.77 -9.12
N ALA A 25 0.70 3.98 -10.02
CA ALA A 25 0.36 3.96 -11.45
C ALA A 25 -0.83 3.05 -11.80
N MET A 26 -1.03 1.94 -11.10
CA MET A 26 -2.09 0.96 -11.37
C MET A 26 -3.42 1.29 -10.67
N ASP A 27 -4.47 0.53 -10.99
CA ASP A 27 -5.74 0.60 -10.29
C ASP A 27 -5.65 -0.01 -8.89
N LEU A 28 -6.29 0.65 -7.92
CA LEU A 28 -6.23 0.27 -6.50
C LEU A 28 -6.64 -1.19 -6.26
N ALA A 29 -7.68 -1.68 -6.95
CA ALA A 29 -8.16 -3.04 -6.79
C ALA A 29 -7.09 -4.08 -7.17
N ASP A 30 -6.28 -3.79 -8.18
CA ASP A 30 -5.21 -4.68 -8.62
C ASP A 30 -3.98 -4.56 -7.73
N ALA A 31 -3.67 -3.37 -7.21
CA ALA A 31 -2.64 -3.17 -6.20
C ALA A 31 -2.94 -3.98 -4.92
N LEU A 32 -4.18 -3.96 -4.44
CA LEU A 32 -4.63 -4.73 -3.27
C LEU A 32 -4.59 -6.25 -3.52
N LYS A 33 -4.94 -6.72 -4.73
CA LYS A 33 -4.78 -8.14 -5.10
C LYS A 33 -3.31 -8.57 -5.12
N LEU A 34 -2.42 -7.73 -5.64
CA LEU A 34 -0.98 -7.99 -5.64
C LEU A 34 -0.44 -8.08 -4.21
N LEU A 35 -0.82 -7.15 -3.34
CA LEU A 35 -0.45 -7.16 -1.92
C LEU A 35 -0.91 -8.43 -1.19
N THR A 36 -2.16 -8.85 -1.41
CA THR A 36 -2.68 -10.09 -0.79
C THR A 36 -2.00 -11.36 -1.32
N SER A 37 -1.46 -11.33 -2.54
CA SER A 37 -0.72 -12.45 -3.13
C SER A 37 0.75 -12.55 -2.66
N GLN A 38 1.38 -11.43 -2.31
CA GLN A 38 2.79 -11.37 -1.94
C GLN A 38 2.96 -11.14 -0.44
N ARG A 39 3.00 -12.25 0.31
CA ARG A 39 3.14 -12.25 1.78
C ARG A 39 4.43 -11.64 2.33
N GLU A 40 5.38 -11.29 1.47
CA GLU A 40 6.66 -10.67 1.86
C GLU A 40 6.63 -9.13 1.77
N LEU A 41 5.50 -8.55 1.35
CA LEU A 41 5.32 -7.11 1.21
C LEU A 41 4.34 -6.61 2.26
N GLU A 42 4.76 -5.63 3.02
CA GLU A 42 3.88 -4.87 3.90
C GLU A 42 3.65 -3.50 3.28
N ALA A 43 2.42 -2.99 3.37
CA ALA A 43 2.06 -1.74 2.73
C ALA A 43 1.08 -0.93 3.54
N TYR A 44 1.21 0.38 3.40
CA TYR A 44 0.26 1.36 3.85
C TYR A 44 -0.13 2.27 2.67
N LEU A 45 -1.40 2.20 2.30
CA LEU A 45 -1.99 2.94 1.19
C LEU A 45 -3.01 3.92 1.72
N ILE A 46 -3.01 5.12 1.15
CA ILE A 46 -4.05 6.13 1.37
C ILE A 46 -4.69 6.40 0.01
N TYR A 47 -6.01 6.35 -0.09
CA TYR A 47 -6.73 6.52 -1.36
C TYR A 47 -8.08 7.20 -1.15
N LEU A 48 -8.68 7.69 -2.23
CA LEU A 48 -10.06 8.20 -2.24
C LEU A 48 -11.03 7.09 -2.66
N ASP A 49 -12.10 6.90 -1.89
CA ASP A 49 -13.20 6.04 -2.28
C ASP A 49 -14.14 6.71 -3.31
N GLU A 50 -15.20 5.99 -3.70
CA GLU A 50 -16.18 6.48 -4.68
C GLU A 50 -16.97 7.71 -4.20
N ASN A 51 -17.03 7.95 -2.89
CA ASN A 51 -17.68 9.12 -2.30
C ASN A 51 -16.70 10.30 -2.15
N GLY A 52 -15.42 10.12 -2.52
CA GLY A 52 -14.37 11.11 -2.33
C GLY A 52 -13.89 11.21 -0.89
N GLU A 53 -14.19 10.22 -0.04
CA GLU A 53 -13.65 10.14 1.31
C GLU A 53 -12.27 9.48 1.30
N THR A 54 -11.35 10.02 2.10
CA THR A 54 -10.02 9.43 2.27
C THR A 54 -10.14 8.16 3.09
N GLN A 55 -9.64 7.07 2.52
CA GLN A 55 -9.56 5.76 3.14
C GLN A 55 -8.09 5.36 3.29
N GLU A 56 -7.85 4.57 4.33
CA GLU A 56 -6.54 4.07 4.69
C GLU A 56 -6.56 2.54 4.69
N TYR A 57 -5.56 1.92 4.05
CA TYR A 57 -5.38 0.49 4.05
C TYR A 57 -3.98 0.15 4.52
N MET A 58 -3.89 -0.64 5.60
CA MET A 58 -2.63 -1.17 6.12
C MET A 58 -2.70 -2.68 6.14
N THR A 59 -1.64 -3.33 5.66
CA THR A 59 -1.46 -4.78 5.83
C THR A 59 -1.22 -5.12 7.30
N GLN A 60 -1.51 -6.36 7.69
CA GLN A 60 -1.44 -6.77 9.09
C GLN A 60 -0.03 -6.62 9.68
N GLY A 61 1.02 -7.02 8.96
CA GLY A 61 2.39 -6.84 9.44
C GLY A 61 2.81 -5.37 9.47
N PHE A 62 2.26 -4.52 8.60
CA PHE A 62 2.45 -3.06 8.72
C PHE A 62 1.87 -2.52 10.02
N LYS A 63 0.64 -2.91 10.38
CA LYS A 63 -0.03 -2.48 11.63
C LYS A 63 0.77 -2.88 12.87
N GLU A 64 1.40 -4.05 12.86
CA GLU A 64 2.25 -4.51 13.97
C GLU A 64 3.53 -3.68 14.15
N LEU A 65 3.97 -2.98 13.10
CA LEU A 65 5.14 -2.10 13.14
C LEU A 65 4.80 -0.65 13.53
N VAL A 66 3.52 -0.26 13.46
CA VAL A 66 3.07 1.07 13.86
C VAL A 66 3.10 1.16 15.38
N ILE A 67 3.91 2.08 15.90
CA ILE A 67 3.96 2.40 17.33
C ILE A 67 3.00 3.57 17.58
N GLU A 68 1.95 3.32 18.35
CA GLU A 68 1.08 4.38 18.88
C GLU A 68 1.67 4.88 20.22
N ASN A 69 1.82 6.20 20.34
CA ASN A 69 2.30 6.89 21.55
C ASN A 69 1.13 7.45 22.37
#